data_AF-A0A7D4NNY3-F1
#
_entry.id   AF-A0A7D4NNY3-F1
#
_cell.length_a   1.000
_cell.length_b   1.000
_cell.length_c   1.000
_cell.angle_alpha   90.00
_cell.angle_beta   90.00
_cell.angle_gamma   90.00
#
_symmetry.space_group_name_H-M   'P 1'
#
loop_
_entity.id
_entity.type
_entity.pdbx_description
1 polymer ?
#
loop_
_entity_poly.entity_id
_entity_poly.type
_entity_poly.pdbx_seq_one_letter_code
_entity_poly.pdbx_strand_id
1 'polypeptide(L)'
;MSIKEDALSIVNALPDEATWEDLVKELYRQKKITLGMSDTEIVQDELTEADLNAIIARLKSASSLPDDMRNTKTYKPGNATTLGMVAGVTAIVFSLVFPPIAWIGAGVAFIAGIFGSMRKEEKSWIPILLALVSMIPLVSILMQHVQ
;
A
#
# COMPACT_ATOMS: atom_id res chain seq x y z
N MET A 1 -36.82 7.93 16.72
CA MET A 1 -36.55 6.48 16.74
C MET A 1 -35.06 6.28 16.98
N SER A 2 -34.72 5.22 17.69
CA SER A 2 -33.33 4.82 17.88
C SER A 2 -32.78 4.17 16.61
N ILE A 3 -31.48 4.35 16.32
CA ILE A 3 -30.79 3.62 15.24
C ILE A 3 -31.02 2.11 15.35
N LYS A 4 -31.12 1.60 16.59
CA LYS A 4 -31.34 0.18 16.85
C LYS A 4 -32.73 -0.29 16.40
N GLU A 5 -33.75 0.54 16.60
CA GLU A 5 -35.13 0.25 16.21
C GLU A 5 -35.27 0.32 14.69
N ASP A 6 -34.70 1.36 14.06
CA ASP A 6 -34.67 1.52 12.61
C ASP A 6 -33.96 0.34 11.95
N ALA A 7 -32.77 -0.06 12.42
CA ALA A 7 -32.02 -1.17 11.86
C ALA A 7 -32.77 -2.51 11.98
N LEU A 8 -33.42 -2.76 13.13
CA LEU A 8 -34.28 -3.93 13.31
C LEU A 8 -35.46 -3.94 12.34
N SER A 9 -36.08 -2.78 12.10
CA SER A 9 -37.19 -2.67 11.14
C SER A 9 -36.76 -3.00 9.71
N ILE A 10 -35.57 -2.58 9.30
CA ILE A 10 -35.00 -2.85 7.98
C ILE A 10 -34.71 -4.35 7.84
N VAL A 11 -34.04 -4.93 8.84
CA VAL A 11 -33.72 -6.37 8.82
C VAL A 11 -34.98 -7.23 8.78
N ASN A 12 -36.02 -6.86 9.54
CA ASN A 12 -37.28 -7.60 9.57
C ASN A 12 -38.10 -7.46 8.27
N ALA A 13 -37.81 -6.46 7.43
CA ALA A 13 -38.47 -6.27 6.15
C ALA A 13 -37.80 -7.05 5.01
N LEU A 14 -36.61 -7.63 5.24
CA LEU A 14 -35.91 -8.44 4.26
C LEU A 14 -36.48 -9.87 4.21
N PRO A 15 -36.37 -10.56 3.06
CA PRO A 15 -36.67 -11.99 2.95
C PRO A 15 -35.84 -12.84 3.92
N ASP A 16 -36.37 -14.00 4.32
CA ASP A 16 -35.66 -14.92 5.23
C ASP A 16 -34.34 -15.45 4.63
N GLU A 17 -34.24 -15.50 3.30
CA GLU A 17 -33.06 -15.88 2.52
C GLU A 17 -32.12 -14.72 2.18
N ALA A 18 -32.38 -13.51 2.69
CA ALA A 18 -31.59 -12.32 2.36
C ALA A 18 -30.12 -12.43 2.78
N THR A 19 -29.24 -11.89 1.93
CA THR A 19 -27.80 -11.86 2.17
C THR A 19 -27.34 -10.53 2.78
N TRP A 20 -26.08 -10.49 3.21
CA TRP A 20 -25.45 -9.23 3.64
C TRP A 20 -25.44 -8.15 2.54
N GLU A 21 -25.37 -8.54 1.26
CA GLU A 21 -25.42 -7.58 0.15
C GLU A 21 -26.80 -6.94 0.05
N ASP A 22 -27.88 -7.70 0.30
CA ASP A 22 -29.25 -7.21 0.29
C ASP A 22 -29.52 -6.21 1.42
N LEU A 23 -29.02 -6.51 2.63
CA LEU A 23 -29.07 -5.56 3.74
C LEU A 23 -28.35 -4.25 3.42
N VAL A 24 -27.16 -4.32 2.83
CA VAL A 24 -26.39 -3.13 2.45
C VAL A 24 -27.12 -2.33 1.38
N LYS A 25 -27.70 -2.99 0.37
CA LYS A 25 -28.53 -2.34 -0.65
C LYS A 25 -29.72 -1.61 -0.03
N GLU A 26 -30.39 -2.24 0.93
CA GLU A 26 -31.55 -1.64 1.59
C GLU A 26 -31.16 -0.41 2.43
N LEU A 27 -29.99 -0.46 3.09
CA LEU A 27 -29.46 0.70 3.81
C LEU A 27 -29.13 1.88 2.89
N TYR A 28 -28.65 1.62 1.67
CA TYR A 28 -28.46 2.67 0.65
C TYR A 28 -29.79 3.14 0.07
N ARG A 29 -30.72 2.23 -0.23
CA ARG A 29 -32.06 2.54 -0.75
C ARG A 29 -32.81 3.50 0.17
N GLN A 30 -32.72 3.28 1.47
CA GLN A 30 -33.32 4.15 2.49
C GLN A 30 -32.40 5.31 2.91
N LYS A 31 -31.25 5.50 2.25
CA LYS A 31 -30.24 6.53 2.51
C LYS A 31 -29.78 6.61 3.97
N LYS A 32 -29.78 5.47 4.68
CA LYS A 32 -29.24 5.37 6.04
C LYS A 32 -27.70 5.41 6.02
N ILE A 33 -27.10 5.09 4.87
CA ILE A 33 -25.67 5.21 4.60
C ILE A 33 -25.50 6.04 3.31
N THR A 34 -24.56 6.98 3.32
CA THR A 34 -24.24 7.83 2.16
C THR A 34 -22.79 7.69 1.67
N LEU A 35 -21.99 6.85 2.35
CA LEU A 35 -20.60 6.64 2.00
C LEU A 35 -20.47 6.05 0.59
N GLY A 36 -19.68 6.69 -0.27
CA GLY A 36 -19.47 6.23 -1.65
C GLY A 36 -20.59 6.60 -2.63
N MET A 37 -21.66 7.24 -2.18
CA MET A 37 -22.66 7.87 -3.06
C MET A 37 -22.10 9.16 -3.67
N SER A 38 -22.53 9.48 -4.89
CA SER A 38 -22.28 10.77 -5.54
C SER A 38 -23.28 11.82 -5.05
N ASP A 39 -22.95 13.10 -5.22
CA ASP A 39 -23.84 14.20 -4.83
C ASP A 39 -25.23 14.10 -5.50
N THR A 40 -25.28 13.62 -6.75
CA THR A 40 -26.54 13.41 -7.47
C THR A 40 -27.37 12.29 -6.84
N GLU A 41 -26.75 11.20 -6.42
CA GLU A 41 -27.43 10.06 -5.77
C GLU A 41 -27.93 10.41 -4.37
N ILE A 42 -27.22 11.30 -3.66
CA ILE A 42 -27.63 11.77 -2.33
C ILE A 42 -28.91 12.61 -2.44
N VAL A 43 -28.98 13.48 -3.44
CA VAL A 43 -30.10 14.42 -3.62
C VAL A 43 -31.30 13.79 -4.33
N GLN A 44 -31.10 12.73 -5.12
CA GLN A 44 -32.16 12.03 -5.84
C GLN A 44 -33.14 11.32 -4.90
N ASP A 45 -34.45 11.57 -5.02
CA ASP A 45 -35.45 11.05 -4.05
C ASP A 45 -35.44 9.53 -3.88
N GLU A 46 -35.31 8.77 -4.98
CA GLU A 46 -35.27 7.30 -4.96
C GLU A 46 -34.09 6.76 -5.78
N LEU A 47 -33.39 5.76 -5.23
CA LEU A 47 -32.33 5.03 -5.91
C LEU A 47 -32.90 3.79 -6.59
N THR A 48 -32.57 3.61 -7.87
CA THR A 48 -32.92 2.41 -8.61
C THR A 48 -31.98 1.25 -8.27
N GLU A 49 -32.35 0.02 -8.62
CA GLU A 49 -31.44 -1.14 -8.51
C GLU A 49 -30.13 -0.94 -9.30
N ALA A 50 -30.19 -0.24 -10.43
CA ALA A 50 -28.99 0.08 -11.19
C ALA A 50 -28.05 1.00 -10.41
N ASP A 51 -28.60 2.02 -9.73
CA ASP A 51 -27.84 2.96 -8.91
C ASP A 51 -27.21 2.26 -7.71
N LEU A 52 -27.96 1.40 -7.02
CA LEU A 52 -27.47 0.62 -5.88
C LEU A 52 -26.31 -0.30 -6.28
N ASN A 53 -26.44 -1.00 -7.40
CA ASN A 53 -25.38 -1.85 -7.92
C ASN A 53 -24.14 -1.03 -8.34
N ALA A 54 -24.33 0.17 -8.91
CA ALA A 54 -23.24 1.08 -9.27
C ALA A 54 -22.49 1.61 -8.03
N ILE A 55 -23.20 1.94 -6.94
CA ILE A 55 -22.59 2.33 -5.66
C ILE A 55 -21.74 1.18 -5.11
N ILE A 56 -22.29 -0.03 -5.05
CA ILE A 56 -21.57 -1.23 -4.55
C ILE A 56 -20.35 -1.54 -5.40
N ALA A 57 -20.48 -1.46 -6.73
CA ALA A 57 -19.36 -1.68 -7.65
C ALA A 57 -18.22 -0.68 -7.40
N ARG A 58 -18.54 0.60 -7.18
CA ARG A 58 -17.54 1.63 -6.83
C ARG A 58 -16.86 1.35 -5.50
N LEU A 59 -17.61 0.93 -4.48
CA LEU A 59 -17.03 0.57 -3.18
C LEU A 59 -16.09 -0.63 -3.27
N LYS A 60 -16.50 -1.68 -4.00
CA LYS A 60 -15.65 -2.84 -4.29
C LYS A 60 -14.40 -2.42 -5.06
N SER A 61 -14.53 -1.57 -6.07
CA SER A 61 -13.39 -1.01 -6.81
C SER A 61 -12.48 -0.14 -5.94
N ALA A 62 -13.03 0.65 -5.02
CA ALA A 62 -12.25 1.53 -4.16
C ALA A 62 -11.38 0.75 -3.17
N SER A 63 -11.85 -0.41 -2.71
CA SER A 63 -11.07 -1.31 -1.86
C SER A 63 -9.85 -1.93 -2.55
N SER A 64 -9.83 -1.97 -3.88
CA SER A 64 -8.76 -2.56 -4.69
C SER A 64 -7.93 -1.54 -5.48
N LEU A 65 -8.20 -0.24 -5.30
CA LEU A 65 -7.39 0.81 -5.92
C LEU A 65 -5.97 0.77 -5.35
N PRO A 66 -4.93 0.77 -6.21
CA PRO A 66 -3.56 1.00 -5.77
C PRO A 66 -3.51 2.30 -4.98
N ASP A 67 -2.72 2.31 -3.89
CA ASP A 67 -2.52 3.50 -3.09
C ASP A 67 -2.16 4.67 -4.02
N ASP A 68 -3.03 5.69 -4.08
CA ASP A 68 -2.95 6.74 -5.08
C ASP A 68 -1.56 7.38 -5.02
N MET A 69 -0.79 7.28 -6.10
CA MET A 69 0.56 7.83 -6.18
C MET A 69 0.57 9.37 -6.05
N ARG A 70 -0.58 10.04 -6.18
CA ARG A 70 -0.76 11.47 -5.92
C ARG A 70 -1.05 11.76 -4.45
N ASN A 71 -1.45 10.76 -3.66
CA ASN A 71 -1.64 10.87 -2.22
C ASN A 71 -0.30 10.78 -1.48
N THR A 72 0.37 11.91 -1.34
CA THR A 72 1.69 12.00 -0.72
C THR A 72 1.67 11.94 0.81
N LYS A 73 0.50 11.73 1.46
CA LYS A 73 0.41 11.69 2.93
C LYS A 73 1.15 10.50 3.53
N THR A 74 1.24 9.39 2.81
CA THR A 74 1.96 8.16 3.21
C THR A 74 3.38 8.09 2.63
N TYR A 75 3.70 8.94 1.65
CA TYR A 75 5.01 8.99 1.00
C TYR A 75 6.07 9.64 1.92
N LYS A 76 7.07 8.86 2.35
CA LYS A 76 8.20 9.32 3.17
C LYS A 76 9.54 9.18 2.42
N PRO A 77 9.86 10.10 1.49
CA PRO A 77 11.05 10.00 0.64
C PRO A 77 12.38 10.19 1.40
N GLY A 78 12.35 10.77 2.60
CA GLY A 78 13.53 11.02 3.43
C GLY A 78 13.84 9.93 4.45
N ASN A 79 13.36 8.70 4.25
CA ASN A 79 13.51 7.63 5.22
C ASN A 79 14.85 6.85 5.03
N ALA A 80 15.23 6.07 6.04
CA ALA A 80 16.50 5.35 6.02
C ALA A 80 16.55 4.33 4.88
N THR A 81 15.41 3.72 4.53
CA THR A 81 15.31 2.81 3.38
C THR A 81 15.69 3.50 2.06
N THR A 82 15.22 4.72 1.79
CA THR A 82 15.55 5.43 0.54
C THR A 82 17.04 5.77 0.46
N LEU A 83 17.63 6.25 1.56
CA LEU A 83 19.08 6.47 1.64
C LEU A 83 19.86 5.18 1.36
N GLY A 84 19.43 4.08 1.98
CA GLY A 84 20.05 2.78 1.80
C GLY A 84 19.94 2.26 0.37
N MET A 85 18.83 2.51 -0.33
CA MET A 85 18.64 2.09 -1.72
C MET A 85 19.59 2.84 -2.66
N VAL A 86 19.71 4.17 -2.53
CA VAL A 86 20.64 4.98 -3.34
C VAL A 86 22.08 4.56 -3.09
N ALA A 87 22.46 4.36 -1.82
CA ALA A 87 23.78 3.88 -1.46
C ALA A 87 24.06 2.48 -2.03
N GLY A 88 23.09 1.56 -2.00
CA GLY A 88 23.22 0.20 -2.52
C GLY A 88 23.38 0.15 -4.04
N VAL A 89 22.59 0.93 -4.78
CA VAL A 89 22.75 1.05 -6.24
C VAL A 89 24.12 1.63 -6.59
N THR A 90 24.54 2.68 -5.88
CA THR A 90 25.88 3.26 -6.04
C THR A 90 26.96 2.22 -5.77
N ALA A 91 26.82 1.42 -4.70
CA ALA A 91 27.77 0.36 -4.38
C ALA A 91 27.92 -0.67 -5.50
N ILE A 92 26.80 -1.13 -6.08
CA ILE A 92 26.82 -2.09 -7.19
C ILE A 92 27.54 -1.49 -8.41
N VAL A 93 27.17 -0.27 -8.81
CA VAL A 93 27.77 0.39 -9.99
C VAL A 93 29.28 0.55 -9.81
N PHE A 94 29.73 0.97 -8.64
CA PHE A 94 31.15 1.22 -8.38
C PHE A 94 31.94 -0.03 -8.00
N SER A 95 31.29 -1.17 -7.72
CA SER A 95 31.99 -2.41 -7.35
C SER A 95 32.93 -2.94 -8.44
N LEU A 96 32.64 -2.62 -9.71
CA LEU A 96 33.44 -3.01 -10.87
C LEU A 96 34.44 -1.95 -11.32
N VAL A 97 34.21 -0.67 -10.98
CA VAL A 97 34.96 0.46 -11.54
C VAL A 97 35.93 1.05 -10.51
N PHE A 98 35.48 1.23 -9.26
CA PHE A 98 36.28 1.76 -8.16
C PHE A 98 35.89 1.07 -6.83
N PRO A 99 36.53 -0.06 -6.50
CA PRO A 99 36.23 -0.86 -5.30
C PRO A 99 36.11 -0.08 -3.98
N PRO A 100 36.95 0.94 -3.69
CA PRO A 100 36.85 1.69 -2.43
C PRO A 100 35.54 2.46 -2.26
N ILE A 101 34.98 3.00 -3.35
CA ILE A 101 33.69 3.72 -3.32
C ILE A 101 32.56 2.74 -3.03
N ALA A 102 32.64 1.54 -3.60
CA ALA A 102 31.67 0.48 -3.36
C ALA A 102 31.64 0.05 -1.90
N TRP A 103 32.78 0.00 -1.21
CA TRP A 103 32.84 -0.34 0.22
C TRP A 103 32.08 0.67 1.08
N ILE A 104 32.25 1.97 0.80
CA ILE A 104 31.54 3.03 1.51
C ILE A 104 30.04 2.93 1.23
N GLY A 105 29.65 2.79 -0.05
CA GLY A 105 28.25 2.65 -0.45
C GLY A 105 27.56 1.43 0.17
N ALA A 106 28.23 0.27 0.16
CA ALA A 106 27.70 -0.97 0.72
C ALA A 106 27.53 -0.86 2.25
N GLY A 107 28.51 -0.26 2.94
CA GLY A 107 28.42 -0.02 4.38
C GLY A 107 27.24 0.89 4.75
N VAL A 108 27.07 1.99 4.03
CA VAL A 108 25.93 2.91 4.22
C VAL A 108 24.61 2.22 3.92
N ALA A 109 24.52 1.44 2.84
CA ALA A 109 23.33 0.69 2.46
C ALA A 109 22.92 -0.35 3.52
N PHE A 110 23.90 -1.06 4.07
CA PHE A 110 23.69 -2.05 5.11
C PHE A 110 23.21 -1.42 6.42
N ILE A 111 23.90 -0.38 6.90
CA ILE A 111 23.53 0.33 8.14
C ILE A 111 22.14 0.97 8.01
N ALA A 112 21.88 1.63 6.89
CA ALA A 112 20.59 2.27 6.62
C ALA A 112 19.45 1.23 6.51
N GLY A 113 19.70 0.07 5.90
CA GLY A 113 18.74 -1.03 5.84
C GLY A 113 18.43 -1.67 7.19
N ILE A 114 19.44 -1.86 8.05
CA ILE A 114 19.24 -2.30 9.44
C ILE A 114 18.42 -1.27 10.20
N PHE A 115 18.78 0.01 10.11
CA PHE A 115 18.10 1.08 10.83
C PHE A 115 16.65 1.27 10.35
N GLY A 116 16.41 1.18 9.04
CA GLY A 116 15.06 1.15 8.46
C GLY A 116 14.25 -0.04 8.95
N SER A 117 14.87 -1.22 9.12
CA SER A 117 14.20 -2.41 9.65
C SER A 117 13.82 -2.25 11.13
N MET A 118 14.69 -1.65 11.94
CA MET A 118 14.37 -1.30 13.33
C MET A 118 13.20 -0.30 13.42
N ARG A 119 13.10 0.61 12.46
CA ARG A 119 12.02 1.60 12.35
C ARG A 119 10.76 1.07 11.67
N LYS A 120 10.72 -0.22 11.30
CA LYS A 120 9.63 -0.86 10.53
C LYS A 120 9.28 -0.08 9.26
N GLU A 121 10.28 0.53 8.63
CA GLU A 121 10.11 1.20 7.34
C GLU A 121 9.85 0.14 6.26
N GLU A 122 8.91 0.41 5.37
CA GLU A 122 8.64 -0.51 4.27
C GLU A 122 9.88 -0.74 3.42
N LYS A 123 10.06 -1.98 2.96
CA LYS A 123 11.12 -2.38 2.02
C LYS A 123 12.55 -2.13 2.52
N SER A 124 12.75 -2.00 3.84
CA SER A 124 14.07 -1.83 4.48
C SER A 124 15.06 -2.97 4.22
N TRP A 125 14.56 -4.15 3.81
CA TRP A 125 15.37 -5.31 3.43
C TRP A 125 16.08 -5.14 2.08
N ILE A 126 15.57 -4.27 1.19
CA ILE A 126 16.14 -4.08 -0.15
C ILE A 126 17.58 -3.51 -0.09
N PRO A 127 17.87 -2.43 0.66
CA PRO A 127 19.24 -1.93 0.84
C PRO A 127 20.24 -2.98 1.33
N ILE A 128 19.82 -3.86 2.24
CA ILE A 128 20.65 -4.93 2.79
C ILE A 128 21.04 -5.91 1.68
N LEU A 129 20.09 -6.31 0.84
CA LEU A 129 20.38 -7.18 -0.31
C LEU A 129 21.28 -6.51 -1.33
N LEU A 130 21.06 -5.22 -1.64
CA LEU A 130 21.93 -4.49 -2.57
C LEU A 130 23.37 -4.42 -2.06
N ALA A 131 23.57 -4.21 -0.75
CA ALA A 131 24.88 -4.26 -0.13
C ALA A 131 25.52 -5.65 -0.30
N LEU A 132 24.78 -6.74 -0.06
CA LEU A 132 25.29 -8.11 -0.23
C LEU A 132 25.65 -8.42 -1.69
N VAL A 133 24.80 -8.03 -2.64
CA VAL A 133 25.05 -8.23 -4.08
C VAL A 133 26.30 -7.46 -4.53
N SER A 134 26.50 -6.24 -4.00
CA SER A 134 27.68 -5.43 -4.32
C SER A 134 29.01 -6.05 -3.87
N MET A 135 28.98 -7.02 -2.96
CA MET A 135 30.18 -7.75 -2.51
C MET A 135 30.63 -8.84 -3.49
N ILE A 136 29.76 -9.32 -4.38
CA ILE A 136 30.11 -10.42 -5.31
C ILE A 136 31.30 -10.03 -6.19
N PRO A 137 31.29 -8.88 -6.90
CA PRO A 137 32.42 -8.50 -7.74
C PRO A 137 33.70 -8.25 -6.93
N LEU A 138 33.56 -7.71 -5.71
CA LEU A 138 34.67 -7.45 -4.81
C LEU A 138 35.39 -8.74 -4.38
N VAL A 139 34.63 -9.77 -4.02
CA VAL A 139 35.19 -11.09 -3.65
C VAL A 139 35.87 -11.73 -4.87
N SER A 140 35.28 -11.61 -6.07
CA SER A 140 35.89 -12.13 -7.30
C SER A 140 37.24 -11.47 -7.61
N ILE A 141 37.35 -10.15 -7.46
CA ILE A 141 38.62 -9.42 -7.69
C ILE A 141 39.67 -9.81 -6.64
N LEU A 142 39.26 -9.95 -5.37
CA LEU A 142 40.16 -10.36 -4.29
C LEU A 142 40.69 -11.79 -4.50
N MET A 143 39.83 -12.73 -4.90
CA MET A 143 40.23 -14.10 -5.20
C MET A 143 41.22 -14.20 -6.37
N GLN A 144 41.08 -13.35 -7.39
CA GLN A 144 42.02 -13.30 -8.51
C GLN A 144 43.43 -12.81 -8.13
N HIS A 145 43.56 -11.99 -7.08
CA HIS A 145 44.85 -11.47 -6.61
C HIS A 145 45.57 -12.41 -5.63
N VAL A 146 44.90 -13.46 -5.15
CA VAL A 146 45.44 -14.43 -4.18
C VAL A 146 46.00 -15.70 -4.86
N GLN A 147 45.81 -15.86 -6.18
CA GLN A 147 46.46 -16.88 -7.01
C GLN A 147 47.75 -16.33 -7.65
#